data_AF-A0A0S8L419-F1
#
_entry.id   AF-A0A0S8L419-F1
#
_cell.length_a   1.000
_cell.length_b   1.000
_cell.length_c   1.000
_cell.angle_alpha   90.00
_cell.angle_beta   90.00
_cell.angle_gamma   90.00
#
_symmetry.space_group_name_H-M   'P 1'
#
loop_
_entity.id
_entity.type
_entity.pdbx_description
1 polymer ?
#
loop_
_entity_poly.entity_id
_entity_poly.type
_entity_poly.pdbx_seq_one_letter_code
_entity_poly.pdbx_strand_id
1 'polypeptide(L)'
;MSWQIVPGNSSLSMLLLAALALAFLYAARQPLHGVIHSLSRALSDGLRLGARWLARAAVRLKERNTLVLLAHGREEVTQAIEREFQRVTVLVQRDLQGYPALQRRLLDDITRIEEDYRKCGEVPPPPPEWVKAVEAVAQIKHTGDGVAQKLLEVISESLESIYEQVLGEYRRAYEERHRILDSFVPFGRSLNETLLKVDRNIGGLQESAARIDAQMDRYEQIAAGSERVEHSLTASATVQFVISALVLVIAFGGAFVNFWLIARPMSAMVGGGEYIVGDLEASHIAALVIILVEATMGLFLMETLRFTHLFPRIHNLPDRMRRRMLWVAFSILFILAGVEVALAVMRDQIIAADIALKRGLGGGEIVAAVVETAWVNKIPVAGQMILGFILPFALAFIGIPLEYFIYSARTVLGGLLVLVVLSLGFVLRLTGNVTRHLGRALVMAYDAVIFLPLMIERAVLMLRGRPVASVSDAARLAKTPETLL
;
A
#
# COMPACT_ATOMS: atom_id res chain seq x y z
N MET A 1 64.15 -38.21 -25.07
CA MET A 1 63.53 -39.35 -25.78
C MET A 1 63.56 -40.60 -24.89
N SER A 2 62.73 -40.66 -23.83
CA SER A 2 62.78 -41.71 -22.78
C SER A 2 61.60 -42.70 -22.80
N TRP A 3 60.84 -42.77 -23.90
CA TRP A 3 59.63 -43.61 -24.02
C TRP A 3 59.81 -44.78 -25.02
N GLN A 4 60.99 -44.93 -25.60
CA GLN A 4 61.27 -46.01 -26.55
C GLN A 4 61.72 -47.27 -25.79
N ILE A 5 60.83 -48.25 -25.66
CA ILE A 5 61.13 -49.58 -25.11
C ILE A 5 62.08 -50.34 -26.06
N VAL A 6 62.00 -50.08 -27.37
CA VAL A 6 62.88 -50.62 -28.41
C VAL A 6 63.68 -49.48 -29.05
N PRO A 7 65.01 -49.42 -28.85
CA PRO A 7 65.84 -48.38 -29.43
C PRO A 7 65.83 -48.46 -30.96
N GLY A 8 65.65 -47.32 -31.63
CA GLY A 8 65.75 -47.21 -33.10
C GLY A 8 64.45 -47.42 -33.88
N ASN A 9 63.34 -47.82 -33.25
CA ASN A 9 62.04 -47.92 -33.92
C ASN A 9 60.88 -47.41 -33.06
N SER A 10 60.51 -46.14 -33.28
CA SER A 10 59.45 -45.44 -32.56
C SER A 10 58.06 -46.07 -32.73
N SER A 11 57.76 -46.64 -33.91
CA SER A 11 56.44 -47.22 -34.18
C SER A 11 56.24 -48.56 -33.47
N LEU A 12 57.29 -49.40 -33.39
CA LEU A 12 57.25 -50.65 -32.64
C LEU A 12 57.14 -50.41 -31.13
N SER A 13 57.88 -49.45 -30.59
CA SER A 13 57.76 -49.08 -29.16
C SER A 13 56.34 -48.59 -28.82
N MET A 14 55.72 -47.82 -29.71
CA MET A 14 54.35 -47.32 -29.54
C MET A 14 53.31 -48.44 -29.58
N LEU A 15 53.46 -49.42 -30.49
CA LEU A 15 52.60 -50.59 -30.56
C LEU A 15 52.72 -51.49 -29.32
N LEU A 16 53.94 -51.70 -28.82
CA LEU A 16 54.20 -52.52 -27.64
C LEU A 16 53.60 -51.87 -26.37
N LEU A 17 53.77 -50.55 -26.22
CA LEU A 17 53.12 -49.77 -25.17
C LEU A 17 51.60 -49.81 -25.28
N ALA A 18 51.05 -49.69 -26.49
CA ALA A 18 49.61 -49.78 -26.72
C ALA A 18 49.06 -51.17 -26.35
N ALA A 19 49.75 -52.25 -26.72
CA ALA A 19 49.36 -53.61 -26.37
C ALA A 19 49.42 -53.87 -24.85
N LEU A 20 50.47 -53.37 -24.18
CA LEU A 20 50.61 -53.50 -22.72
C LEU A 20 49.54 -52.68 -21.99
N ALA A 21 49.26 -51.47 -22.45
CA ALA A 21 48.16 -50.63 -21.95
C ALA A 21 46.80 -51.31 -22.14
N LEU A 22 46.56 -51.95 -23.28
CA LEU A 22 45.32 -52.69 -23.57
C LEU A 22 45.13 -53.90 -22.65
N ALA A 23 46.20 -54.65 -22.37
CA ALA A 23 46.17 -55.79 -21.44
C ALA A 23 45.89 -55.33 -20.01
N PHE A 24 46.51 -54.23 -19.57
CA PHE A 24 46.27 -53.63 -18.27
C PHE A 24 44.82 -53.13 -18.14
N LEU A 25 44.32 -52.41 -19.15
CA LEU A 25 42.93 -51.96 -19.22
C LEU A 25 41.95 -53.15 -19.15
N TYR A 26 42.21 -54.22 -19.89
CA TYR A 26 41.36 -55.41 -19.86
C TYR A 26 41.33 -56.08 -18.47
N ALA A 27 42.47 -56.22 -17.80
CA ALA A 27 42.55 -56.77 -16.45
C ALA A 27 41.84 -55.89 -15.40
N ALA A 28 41.90 -54.57 -15.57
CA ALA A 28 41.26 -53.58 -14.70
C ALA A 28 39.75 -53.40 -14.94
N ARG A 29 39.15 -54.12 -15.90
CA ARG A 29 37.76 -53.92 -16.32
C ARG A 29 36.73 -54.05 -15.19
N GLN A 30 36.76 -55.15 -14.46
CA GLN A 30 35.81 -55.40 -13.36
C GLN A 30 35.89 -54.36 -12.23
N PRO A 31 37.09 -54.04 -11.68
CA PRO A 31 37.18 -53.00 -10.66
C PRO A 31 36.78 -51.62 -11.21
N LEU A 32 37.12 -51.29 -12.46
CA LEU A 32 36.77 -50.00 -13.05
C LEU A 32 35.25 -49.86 -13.26
N HIS A 33 34.56 -50.89 -13.75
CA HIS A 33 33.10 -50.90 -13.85
C HIS A 33 32.45 -50.73 -12.46
N GLY A 34 32.99 -51.43 -11.45
CA GLY A 34 32.55 -51.32 -10.07
C GLY A 34 32.64 -49.88 -9.55
N VAL A 35 33.79 -49.23 -9.74
CA VAL A 35 34.05 -47.84 -9.33
C VAL A 35 33.16 -46.84 -10.07
N ILE A 36 33.01 -46.98 -11.39
CA ILE A 36 32.15 -46.08 -12.19
C ILE A 36 30.69 -46.21 -11.74
N HIS A 37 30.20 -47.44 -11.53
CA HIS A 37 28.82 -47.66 -11.07
C HIS A 37 28.59 -47.25 -9.63
N SER A 38 29.54 -47.45 -8.71
CA SER A 38 29.40 -47.01 -7.32
C SER A 38 29.43 -45.49 -7.21
N LEU A 39 30.35 -44.82 -7.93
CA LEU A 39 30.47 -43.36 -7.93
C LEU A 39 29.24 -42.71 -8.59
N SER A 40 28.82 -43.22 -9.74
CA SER A 40 27.61 -42.74 -10.43
C SER A 40 26.35 -42.91 -9.59
N ARG A 41 26.21 -44.05 -8.88
CA ARG A 41 25.09 -44.27 -7.93
C ARG A 41 25.17 -43.33 -6.73
N ALA A 42 26.31 -43.23 -6.06
CA ALA A 42 26.49 -42.36 -4.90
C ALA A 42 26.17 -40.90 -5.23
N LEU A 43 26.68 -40.40 -6.36
CA LEU A 43 26.42 -39.03 -6.82
C LEU A 43 24.95 -38.83 -7.21
N SER A 44 24.35 -39.78 -7.93
CA SER A 44 22.92 -39.75 -8.31
C SER A 44 22.01 -39.75 -7.08
N ASP A 45 22.26 -40.65 -6.12
CA ASP A 45 21.44 -40.81 -4.93
C ASP A 45 21.60 -39.62 -3.97
N GLY A 46 22.82 -39.06 -3.85
CA GLY A 46 23.06 -37.81 -3.12
C GLY A 46 22.28 -36.63 -3.70
N LEU A 47 22.31 -36.46 -5.03
CA LEU A 47 21.54 -35.42 -5.72
C LEU A 47 20.02 -35.61 -5.53
N ARG A 48 19.53 -36.86 -5.59
CA ARG A 48 18.10 -37.18 -5.36
C ARG A 48 17.68 -36.99 -3.90
N LEU A 49 18.59 -37.19 -2.94
CA LEU A 49 18.35 -36.87 -1.53
C LEU A 49 18.25 -35.35 -1.34
N GLY A 50 19.17 -34.58 -1.92
CA GLY A 50 19.13 -33.12 -1.93
C GLY A 50 17.84 -32.57 -2.54
N ALA A 51 17.40 -33.12 -3.69
CA ALA A 51 16.14 -32.75 -4.31
C ALA A 51 14.92 -32.99 -3.41
N ARG A 52 14.86 -34.14 -2.71
CA ARG A 52 13.79 -34.45 -1.75
C ARG A 52 13.83 -33.50 -0.53
N TRP A 53 15.02 -33.17 -0.05
CA TRP A 53 15.18 -32.22 1.05
C TRP A 53 14.70 -30.82 0.66
N LEU A 54 15.09 -30.32 -0.52
CA LEU A 54 14.62 -29.04 -1.06
C LEU A 54 13.11 -29.01 -1.26
N ALA A 55 12.51 -30.09 -1.77
CA ALA A 55 11.06 -30.18 -1.92
C ALA A 55 10.33 -30.07 -0.57
N ARG A 56 10.84 -30.74 0.48
CA ARG A 56 10.28 -30.60 1.85
C ARG A 56 10.51 -29.19 2.42
N ALA A 57 11.65 -28.59 2.15
CA ALA A 57 11.95 -27.22 2.57
C ALA A 57 11.00 -26.22 1.90
N ALA A 58 10.70 -26.40 0.61
CA ALA A 58 9.74 -25.57 -0.12
C ALA A 58 8.33 -25.64 0.47
N VAL A 59 7.85 -26.83 0.88
CA VAL A 59 6.55 -26.99 1.55
C VAL A 59 6.51 -26.21 2.87
N ARG A 60 7.54 -26.39 3.73
CA ARG A 60 7.65 -25.66 5.01
C ARG A 60 7.74 -24.14 4.81
N LEU A 61 8.43 -23.71 3.76
CA LEU A 61 8.55 -22.30 3.42
C LEU A 61 7.21 -21.72 2.94
N LYS A 62 6.46 -22.47 2.12
CA LYS A 62 5.11 -22.08 1.70
C LYS A 62 4.19 -21.91 2.92
N GLU A 63 4.15 -22.90 3.82
CA GLU A 63 3.35 -22.82 5.06
C GLU A 63 3.69 -21.58 5.90
N ARG A 64 5.00 -21.30 6.09
CA ARG A 64 5.45 -20.10 6.81
C ARG A 64 5.04 -18.80 6.11
N ASN A 65 5.13 -18.75 4.78
CA ASN A 65 4.72 -17.57 4.02
C ASN A 65 3.21 -17.34 4.14
N THR A 66 2.39 -18.38 4.03
CA THR A 66 0.93 -18.30 4.21
C THR A 66 0.58 -17.84 5.63
N LEU A 67 1.24 -18.36 6.67
CA LEU A 67 1.03 -17.92 8.05
C LEU A 67 1.31 -16.43 8.25
N VAL A 68 2.42 -15.94 7.68
CA VAL A 68 2.77 -14.52 7.76
C VAL A 68 1.79 -13.66 6.98
N LEU A 69 1.39 -14.10 5.78
CA LEU A 69 0.42 -13.39 4.95
C LEU A 69 -0.93 -13.23 5.65
N LEU A 70 -1.45 -14.31 6.25
CA LEU A 70 -2.70 -14.28 7.01
C LEU A 70 -2.56 -13.43 8.27
N ALA A 71 -1.44 -13.52 8.99
CA ALA A 71 -1.21 -12.68 10.17
C ALA A 71 -1.22 -11.18 9.81
N HIS A 72 -0.57 -10.81 8.70
CA HIS A 72 -0.55 -9.44 8.23
C HIS A 72 -1.93 -8.96 7.76
N GLY A 73 -2.64 -9.76 6.96
CA GLY A 73 -4.01 -9.44 6.54
C GLY A 73 -4.97 -9.29 7.72
N ARG A 74 -4.80 -10.08 8.79
CA ARG A 74 -5.56 -9.91 10.04
C ARG A 74 -5.26 -8.58 10.71
N GLU A 75 -3.98 -8.19 10.78
CA GLU A 75 -3.57 -6.94 11.40
C GLU A 75 -4.14 -5.72 10.65
N GLU A 76 -4.08 -5.71 9.32
CA GLU A 76 -4.67 -4.64 8.49
C GLU A 76 -6.18 -4.50 8.70
N VAL A 77 -6.92 -5.62 8.66
CA VAL A 77 -8.37 -5.60 8.89
C VAL A 77 -8.69 -5.20 10.33
N THR A 78 -7.91 -5.65 11.32
CA THR A 78 -8.08 -5.24 12.72
C THR A 78 -7.93 -3.73 12.87
N GLN A 79 -6.91 -3.14 12.24
CA GLN A 79 -6.73 -1.68 12.26
C GLN A 79 -7.87 -0.96 11.56
N ALA A 80 -8.38 -1.49 10.45
CA ALA A 80 -9.54 -0.91 9.77
C ALA A 80 -10.80 -0.93 10.65
N ILE A 81 -11.03 -2.06 11.34
CA ILE A 81 -12.13 -2.22 12.31
C ILE A 81 -11.97 -1.22 13.47
N GLU A 82 -10.78 -1.12 14.06
CA GLU A 82 -10.50 -0.19 15.16
C GLU A 82 -10.76 1.28 14.77
N ARG A 83 -10.35 1.68 13.55
CA ARG A 83 -10.63 3.03 13.04
C ARG A 83 -12.12 3.30 12.89
N GLU A 84 -12.89 2.33 12.41
CA GLU A 84 -14.34 2.46 12.29
C GLU A 84 -15.02 2.46 13.66
N PHE A 85 -14.55 1.68 14.64
CA PHE A 85 -15.03 1.77 16.02
C PHE A 85 -14.75 3.12 16.66
N GLN A 86 -13.56 3.70 16.43
CA GLN A 86 -13.25 5.05 16.90
C GLN A 86 -14.16 6.10 16.25
N ARG A 87 -14.43 5.97 14.94
CA ARG A 87 -15.38 6.83 14.22
C ARG A 87 -16.79 6.74 14.82
N VAL A 88 -17.28 5.52 15.03
CA VAL A 88 -18.59 5.28 15.67
C VAL A 88 -18.61 5.85 17.08
N THR A 89 -17.55 5.66 17.87
CA THR A 89 -17.47 6.19 19.24
C THR A 89 -17.60 7.70 19.26
N VAL A 90 -16.89 8.41 18.37
CA VAL A 90 -17.00 9.87 18.24
C VAL A 90 -18.41 10.30 17.84
N LEU A 91 -19.03 9.57 16.89
CA LEU A 91 -20.37 9.88 16.40
C LEU A 91 -21.43 9.63 17.48
N VAL A 92 -21.36 8.48 18.17
CA VAL A 92 -22.22 8.13 19.31
C VAL A 92 -22.03 9.13 20.44
N GLN A 93 -20.81 9.51 20.79
CA GLN A 93 -20.55 10.49 21.85
C GLN A 93 -21.12 11.86 21.51
N ARG A 94 -20.94 12.33 20.27
CA ARG A 94 -21.53 13.59 19.78
C ARG A 94 -23.06 13.54 19.81
N ASP A 95 -23.64 12.46 19.32
CA ASP A 95 -25.08 12.36 19.09
C ASP A 95 -25.84 12.03 20.40
N LEU A 96 -25.30 11.19 21.29
CA LEU A 96 -25.84 10.96 22.64
C LEU A 96 -25.75 12.22 23.52
N GLN A 97 -24.69 13.03 23.41
CA GLN A 97 -24.59 14.28 24.17
C GLN A 97 -25.59 15.34 23.66
N GLY A 98 -25.87 15.36 22.36
CA GLY A 98 -26.84 16.28 21.76
C GLY A 98 -28.31 15.85 21.97
N TYR A 99 -28.57 14.56 22.19
CA TYR A 99 -29.93 14.02 22.24
C TYR A 99 -30.79 14.58 23.39
N PRO A 100 -30.31 14.70 24.65
CA PRO A 100 -31.10 15.32 25.72
C PRO A 100 -31.47 16.79 25.44
N ALA A 101 -30.58 17.54 24.79
CA ALA A 101 -30.85 18.93 24.43
C ALA A 101 -31.90 19.04 23.31
N LEU A 102 -31.84 18.13 22.32
CA LEU A 102 -32.87 18.01 21.28
C LEU A 102 -34.22 17.62 21.88
N GLN A 103 -34.25 16.61 22.75
CA GLN A 103 -35.45 16.18 23.46
C GLN A 103 -36.05 17.31 24.29
N ARG A 104 -35.22 18.07 25.02
CA ARG A 104 -35.69 19.19 25.83
C ARG A 104 -36.28 20.31 24.99
N ARG A 105 -35.62 20.73 23.90
CA ARG A 105 -36.20 21.69 22.94
C ARG A 105 -37.53 21.23 22.39
N LEU A 106 -37.62 19.96 22.00
CA LEU A 106 -38.82 19.40 21.41
C LEU A 106 -39.99 19.39 22.42
N LEU A 107 -39.71 19.09 23.71
CA LEU A 107 -40.70 19.19 24.79
C LEU A 107 -41.11 20.64 25.09
N ASP A 108 -40.14 21.56 25.15
CA ASP A 108 -40.40 22.99 25.39
C ASP A 108 -41.28 23.56 24.25
N ASP A 109 -40.97 23.22 23.01
CA ASP A 109 -41.72 23.67 21.84
C ASP A 109 -43.13 23.05 21.77
N ILE A 110 -43.30 21.76 22.14
CA ILE A 110 -44.63 21.13 22.27
C ILE A 110 -45.46 21.84 23.34
N THR A 111 -44.88 22.10 24.52
CA THR A 111 -45.58 22.75 25.64
C THR A 111 -46.05 24.14 25.25
N ARG A 112 -45.19 24.91 24.57
CA ARG A 112 -45.52 26.25 24.07
C ARG A 112 -46.69 26.22 23.09
N ILE A 113 -46.74 25.21 22.23
CA ILE A 113 -47.86 25.01 21.29
C ILE A 113 -49.15 24.64 22.00
N GLU A 114 -49.10 23.76 22.99
CA GLU A 114 -50.29 23.42 23.77
C GLU A 114 -50.84 24.67 24.48
N GLU A 115 -49.97 25.53 25.02
CA GLU A 115 -50.39 26.81 25.60
C GLU A 115 -50.98 27.77 24.57
N ASP A 116 -50.33 27.96 23.42
CA ASP A 116 -50.79 28.87 22.38
C ASP A 116 -52.07 28.37 21.69
N TYR A 117 -52.23 27.05 21.55
CA TYR A 117 -53.47 26.43 21.11
C TYR A 117 -54.59 26.62 22.14
N ARG A 118 -54.29 26.46 23.44
CA ARG A 118 -55.27 26.68 24.52
C ARG A 118 -55.73 28.14 24.59
N LYS A 119 -54.85 29.11 24.33
CA LYS A 119 -55.20 30.55 24.18
C LYS A 119 -56.10 30.83 22.97
N CYS A 120 -56.10 29.96 21.96
CA CYS A 120 -56.97 30.06 20.78
C CYS A 120 -58.37 29.44 20.96
N GLY A 121 -58.67 28.82 22.10
CA GLY A 121 -59.99 28.29 22.42
C GLY A 121 -60.95 29.42 22.82
N GLU A 122 -62.07 29.58 22.12
CA GLU A 122 -62.96 30.74 22.27
C GLU A 122 -63.79 30.76 23.56
N VAL A 123 -64.07 31.98 24.03
CA VAL A 123 -65.39 32.38 24.54
C VAL A 123 -65.95 33.37 23.51
N PRO A 124 -67.11 33.11 22.87
CA PRO A 124 -67.71 34.06 21.94
C PRO A 124 -67.94 35.39 22.66
N PRO A 125 -67.76 36.54 21.98
CA PRO A 125 -68.02 37.84 22.60
C PRO A 125 -69.46 37.83 23.14
N PRO A 126 -69.69 38.32 24.38
CA PRO A 126 -71.02 38.30 24.98
C PRO A 126 -72.02 39.00 24.05
N PRO A 127 -73.29 38.55 24.02
CA PRO A 127 -74.29 39.15 23.14
C PRO A 127 -74.36 40.66 23.40
N PRO A 128 -74.40 41.47 22.34
CA PRO A 128 -74.19 42.90 22.44
C PRO A 128 -75.28 43.57 23.29
N GLU A 129 -74.88 44.53 24.13
CA GLU A 129 -75.76 45.16 25.13
C GLU A 129 -76.96 45.93 24.53
N TRP A 130 -76.95 46.20 23.21
CA TRP A 130 -78.09 46.79 22.53
C TRP A 130 -79.34 45.90 22.59
N VAL A 131 -79.21 44.59 22.76
CA VAL A 131 -80.36 43.70 22.96
C VAL A 131 -81.14 44.12 24.22
N LYS A 132 -80.44 44.46 25.30
CA LYS A 132 -81.05 44.96 26.54
C LYS A 132 -81.57 46.40 26.38
N ALA A 133 -80.88 47.24 25.60
CA ALA A 133 -81.32 48.61 25.32
C ALA A 133 -82.61 48.64 24.47
N VAL A 134 -82.72 47.77 23.46
CA VAL A 134 -83.91 47.62 22.61
C VAL A 134 -85.07 47.01 23.42
N GLU A 135 -84.79 46.03 24.28
CA GLU A 135 -85.79 45.42 25.18
C GLU A 135 -86.33 46.43 26.22
N ALA A 136 -85.48 47.31 26.74
CA ALA A 136 -85.89 48.41 27.62
C ALA A 136 -86.75 49.47 26.91
N VAL A 137 -86.47 49.76 25.63
CA VAL A 137 -87.21 50.74 24.82
C VAL A 137 -88.57 50.20 24.37
N ALA A 138 -88.66 48.90 24.06
CA ALA A 138 -89.93 48.23 23.75
C ALA A 138 -90.96 48.30 24.90
N GLN A 139 -90.53 48.59 26.13
CA GLN A 139 -91.41 48.75 27.30
C GLN A 139 -91.90 50.19 27.54
N ILE A 140 -91.44 51.19 26.78
CA ILE A 140 -91.81 52.60 26.98
C ILE A 140 -93.05 52.97 26.15
N LYS A 141 -94.12 53.50 26.78
CA LYS A 141 -95.36 53.94 26.09
C LYS A 141 -95.18 55.29 25.38
N HIS A 142 -95.58 55.36 24.10
CA HIS A 142 -95.51 56.56 23.26
C HIS A 142 -96.35 57.72 23.81
N THR A 143 -95.69 58.84 24.16
CA THR A 143 -96.32 60.15 24.39
C THR A 143 -95.57 61.18 23.53
N GLY A 144 -96.33 62.05 22.86
CA GLY A 144 -95.90 62.80 21.68
C GLY A 144 -94.73 63.78 21.82
N ASP A 145 -94.20 64.09 20.63
CA ASP A 145 -93.28 65.14 20.20
C ASP A 145 -91.83 65.14 20.74
N GLY A 146 -90.90 64.79 19.85
CA GLY A 146 -89.44 64.99 19.97
C GLY A 146 -88.67 63.94 20.79
N VAL A 147 -89.28 63.37 21.83
CA VAL A 147 -88.59 62.41 22.73
C VAL A 147 -88.26 61.09 22.03
N ALA A 148 -89.16 60.56 21.20
CA ALA A 148 -88.91 59.35 20.43
C ALA A 148 -87.80 59.52 19.39
N GLN A 149 -87.72 60.69 18.73
CA GLN A 149 -86.66 60.99 17.76
C GLN A 149 -85.30 61.13 18.44
N LYS A 150 -85.25 61.85 19.57
CA LYS A 150 -84.02 62.01 20.37
C LYS A 150 -83.55 60.70 21.01
N LEU A 151 -84.49 59.81 21.39
CA LEU A 151 -84.19 58.47 21.87
C LEU A 151 -83.69 57.55 20.74
N LEU A 152 -84.30 57.60 19.56
CA LEU A 152 -83.80 56.88 18.37
C LEU A 152 -82.41 57.36 17.96
N GLU A 153 -82.12 58.66 18.09
CA GLU A 153 -80.80 59.25 17.85
C GLU A 153 -79.76 58.75 18.87
N VAL A 154 -80.09 58.72 20.17
CA VAL A 154 -79.23 58.14 21.22
C VAL A 154 -79.04 56.63 21.03
N ILE A 155 -80.06 55.89 20.60
CA ILE A 155 -79.95 54.46 20.27
C ILE A 155 -79.02 54.28 19.06
N SER A 156 -79.17 55.10 18.02
CA SER A 156 -78.31 55.07 16.83
C SER A 156 -76.85 55.35 17.19
N GLU A 157 -76.57 56.40 17.95
CA GLU A 157 -75.21 56.71 18.42
C GLU A 157 -74.63 55.61 19.33
N SER A 158 -75.43 55.06 20.25
CA SER A 158 -74.98 53.97 21.12
C SER A 158 -74.74 52.66 20.36
N LEU A 159 -75.57 52.38 19.34
CA LEU A 159 -75.45 51.20 18.50
C LEU A 159 -74.19 51.31 17.65
N GLU A 160 -73.92 52.47 17.06
CA GLU A 160 -72.71 52.73 16.28
C GLU A 160 -71.45 52.61 17.16
N SER A 161 -71.46 53.17 18.37
CA SER A 161 -70.36 53.07 19.33
C SER A 161 -70.10 51.62 19.83
N ILE A 162 -71.14 50.87 20.18
CA ILE A 162 -71.01 49.46 20.61
C ILE A 162 -70.58 48.58 19.44
N TYR A 163 -71.11 48.82 18.23
CA TYR A 163 -70.72 48.07 17.04
C TYR A 163 -69.24 48.30 16.71
N GLU A 164 -68.75 49.53 16.87
CA GLU A 164 -67.33 49.86 16.70
C GLU A 164 -66.44 49.19 17.78
N GLN A 165 -66.89 49.14 19.05
CA GLN A 165 -66.19 48.42 20.12
C GLN A 165 -66.17 46.90 19.88
N VAL A 166 -67.30 46.28 19.56
CA VAL A 166 -67.39 44.84 19.28
C VAL A 166 -66.57 44.48 18.05
N LEU A 167 -66.63 45.26 16.96
CA LEU A 167 -65.76 45.08 15.80
C LEU A 167 -64.28 45.24 16.17
N GLY A 168 -63.94 46.16 17.06
CA GLY A 168 -62.59 46.37 17.57
C GLY A 168 -62.07 45.16 18.36
N GLU A 169 -62.87 44.63 19.28
CA GLU A 169 -62.56 43.42 20.05
C GLU A 169 -62.46 42.19 19.14
N TYR A 170 -63.38 42.06 18.19
CA TYR A 170 -63.39 40.96 17.21
C TYR A 170 -62.15 41.02 16.32
N ARG A 171 -61.77 42.21 15.83
CA ARG A 171 -60.53 42.40 15.06
C ARG A 171 -59.30 42.05 15.87
N ARG A 172 -59.20 42.51 17.13
CA ARG A 172 -58.07 42.17 18.02
C ARG A 172 -57.98 40.67 18.29
N ALA A 173 -59.11 40.02 18.57
CA ALA A 173 -59.15 38.57 18.79
C ALA A 173 -58.70 37.78 17.54
N TYR A 174 -59.13 38.21 16.35
CA TYR A 174 -58.69 37.61 15.08
C TYR A 174 -57.21 37.87 14.79
N GLU A 175 -56.73 39.08 15.04
CA GLU A 175 -55.32 39.45 14.85
C GLU A 175 -54.41 38.63 15.78
N GLU A 176 -54.83 38.45 17.03
CA GLU A 176 -54.10 37.65 18.01
C GLU A 176 -54.08 36.15 17.65
N ARG A 177 -55.21 35.62 17.16
CA ARG A 177 -55.31 34.24 16.65
C ARG A 177 -54.47 34.03 15.39
N HIS A 178 -54.47 35.00 14.47
CA HIS A 178 -53.67 34.94 13.25
C HIS A 178 -52.17 35.05 13.56
N ARG A 179 -51.78 35.89 14.52
CA ARG A 179 -50.41 35.97 15.05
C ARG A 179 -49.96 34.64 15.68
N ILE A 180 -50.85 33.97 16.42
CA ILE A 180 -50.57 32.64 16.96
C ILE A 180 -50.43 31.62 15.83
N LEU A 181 -51.34 31.59 14.84
CA LEU A 181 -51.24 30.71 13.68
C LEU A 181 -49.93 30.93 12.88
N ASP A 182 -49.51 32.18 12.73
CA ASP A 182 -48.27 32.54 12.03
C ASP A 182 -47.03 32.00 12.77
N SER A 183 -47.09 31.86 14.10
CA SER A 183 -46.00 31.30 14.91
C SER A 183 -45.82 29.78 14.76
N PHE A 184 -46.84 29.05 14.28
CA PHE A 184 -46.76 27.61 14.01
C PHE A 184 -45.89 27.28 12.79
N VAL A 185 -45.81 28.18 11.82
CA VAL A 185 -45.01 27.99 10.59
C VAL A 185 -43.50 27.84 10.89
N PRO A 186 -42.85 28.75 11.62
CA PRO A 186 -41.43 28.60 11.99
C PRO A 186 -41.19 27.40 12.91
N PHE A 187 -42.15 27.03 13.78
CA PHE A 187 -42.07 25.80 14.58
C PHE A 187 -41.99 24.55 13.71
N GLY A 188 -42.91 24.40 12.75
CA GLY A 188 -42.91 23.24 11.84
C GLY A 188 -41.59 23.10 11.09
N ARG A 189 -40.98 24.23 10.70
CA ARG A 189 -39.62 24.24 10.11
C ARG A 189 -38.56 23.76 11.09
N SER A 190 -38.56 24.24 12.33
CA SER A 190 -37.59 23.86 13.36
C SER A 190 -37.66 22.38 13.75
N LEU A 191 -38.87 21.83 13.88
CA LEU A 191 -39.12 20.41 14.12
C LEU A 191 -38.60 19.56 12.96
N ASN A 192 -38.91 19.96 11.72
CA ASN A 192 -38.44 19.27 10.53
C ASN A 192 -36.91 19.28 10.44
N GLU A 193 -36.25 20.42 10.71
CA GLU A 193 -34.78 20.48 10.78
C GLU A 193 -34.18 19.56 11.84
N THR A 194 -34.83 19.47 13.00
CA THR A 194 -34.41 18.61 14.11
C THR A 194 -34.56 17.13 13.75
N LEU A 195 -35.69 16.74 13.18
CA LEU A 195 -35.92 15.37 12.70
C LEU A 195 -34.95 14.98 11.58
N LEU A 196 -34.68 15.89 10.63
CA LEU A 196 -33.69 15.67 9.57
C LEU A 196 -32.27 15.52 10.12
N LYS A 197 -31.92 16.19 11.23
CA LYS A 197 -30.62 15.99 11.90
C LYS A 197 -30.53 14.60 12.52
N VAL A 198 -31.59 14.16 13.21
CA VAL A 198 -31.65 12.81 13.81
C VAL A 198 -31.58 11.73 12.73
N ASP A 199 -32.34 11.89 11.64
CA ASP A 199 -32.33 10.97 10.49
C ASP A 199 -30.93 10.81 9.89
N ARG A 200 -30.23 11.92 9.61
CA ARG A 200 -28.85 11.87 9.10
C ARG A 200 -27.88 11.19 10.07
N ASN A 201 -28.03 11.42 11.37
CA ASN A 201 -27.18 10.81 12.38
C ASN A 201 -27.41 9.29 12.50
N ILE A 202 -28.67 8.86 12.47
CA ILE A 202 -29.04 7.44 12.46
C ILE A 202 -28.56 6.76 11.17
N GLY A 203 -28.75 7.41 10.01
CA GLY A 203 -28.23 6.92 8.74
C GLY A 203 -26.72 6.75 8.74
N GLY A 204 -25.98 7.71 9.33
CA GLY A 204 -24.54 7.61 9.52
C GLY A 204 -24.12 6.44 10.42
N LEU A 205 -24.84 6.19 11.53
CA LEU A 205 -24.61 5.01 12.38
C LEU A 205 -24.84 3.71 11.64
N GLN A 206 -25.93 3.62 10.87
CA GLN A 206 -26.26 2.43 10.10
C GLN A 206 -25.22 2.13 9.02
N GLU A 207 -24.73 3.15 8.32
CA GLU A 207 -23.64 3.00 7.34
C GLU A 207 -22.35 2.53 8.02
N SER A 208 -21.98 3.11 9.16
CA SER A 208 -20.81 2.66 9.92
C SER A 208 -20.96 1.23 10.44
N ALA A 209 -22.13 0.83 10.93
CA ALA A 209 -22.39 -0.54 11.34
C ALA A 209 -22.24 -1.53 10.16
N ALA A 210 -22.82 -1.21 8.99
CA ALA A 210 -22.68 -2.03 7.80
C ALA A 210 -21.21 -2.16 7.32
N ARG A 211 -20.42 -1.08 7.45
CA ARG A 211 -18.98 -1.12 7.17
C ARG A 211 -18.22 -2.01 8.16
N ILE A 212 -18.55 -1.94 9.45
CA ILE A 212 -17.94 -2.80 10.48
C ILE A 212 -18.28 -4.27 10.21
N ASP A 213 -19.54 -4.59 9.92
CA ASP A 213 -19.97 -5.96 9.58
C ASP A 213 -19.20 -6.50 8.38
N ALA A 214 -19.09 -5.71 7.30
CA ALA A 214 -18.33 -6.11 6.11
C ALA A 214 -16.83 -6.34 6.40
N GLN A 215 -16.22 -5.59 7.33
CA GLN A 215 -14.83 -5.82 7.76
C GLN A 215 -14.73 -7.03 8.68
N MET A 216 -15.73 -7.27 9.52
CA MET A 216 -15.79 -8.43 10.41
C MET A 216 -15.94 -9.75 9.62
N ASP A 217 -16.77 -9.75 8.57
CA ASP A 217 -16.89 -10.87 7.63
C ASP A 217 -15.54 -11.18 6.96
N ARG A 218 -14.79 -10.15 6.55
CA ARG A 218 -13.43 -10.32 6.01
C ARG A 218 -12.49 -10.88 7.06
N TYR A 219 -12.56 -10.39 8.29
CA TYR A 219 -11.75 -10.88 9.40
C TYR A 219 -12.00 -12.38 9.65
N GLU A 220 -13.26 -12.79 9.67
CA GLU A 220 -13.65 -14.19 9.85
C GLU A 220 -13.13 -15.07 8.71
N GLN A 221 -13.24 -14.63 7.46
CA GLN A 221 -12.72 -15.37 6.31
C GLN A 221 -11.18 -15.51 6.32
N ILE A 222 -10.46 -14.50 6.82
CA ILE A 222 -9.01 -14.56 7.02
C ILE A 222 -8.68 -15.48 8.20
N ALA A 223 -9.44 -15.43 9.29
CA ALA A 223 -9.27 -16.29 10.46
C ALA A 223 -9.54 -17.77 10.12
N ALA A 224 -10.50 -18.04 9.24
CA ALA A 224 -10.80 -19.38 8.72
C ALA A 224 -9.72 -19.91 7.76
N GLY A 225 -8.78 -19.07 7.30
CA GLY A 225 -7.70 -19.47 6.40
C GLY A 225 -8.20 -19.98 5.04
N SER A 226 -9.32 -19.44 4.55
CA SER A 226 -9.91 -19.91 3.29
C SER A 226 -8.98 -19.69 2.08
N GLU A 227 -8.93 -20.67 1.17
CA GLU A 227 -8.06 -20.64 -0.03
C GLU A 227 -8.33 -19.40 -0.91
N ARG A 228 -9.59 -18.98 -0.99
CA ARG A 228 -10.00 -17.75 -1.70
C ARG A 228 -9.32 -16.50 -1.12
N VAL A 229 -9.20 -16.43 0.20
CA VAL A 229 -8.59 -15.30 0.90
C VAL A 229 -7.08 -15.29 0.68
N GLU A 230 -6.40 -16.44 0.77
CA GLU A 230 -4.97 -16.55 0.45
C GLU A 230 -4.68 -16.06 -0.98
N HIS A 231 -5.47 -16.49 -1.97
CA HIS A 231 -5.33 -16.03 -3.35
C HIS A 231 -5.58 -14.54 -3.53
N SER A 232 -6.60 -13.98 -2.87
CA SER A 232 -6.87 -12.53 -2.94
C SER A 232 -5.76 -11.69 -2.29
N LEU A 233 -5.24 -12.12 -1.13
CA LEU A 233 -4.17 -11.45 -0.40
C LEU A 233 -2.85 -11.50 -1.19
N THR A 234 -2.51 -12.65 -1.77
CA THR A 234 -1.31 -12.78 -2.62
C THR A 234 -1.40 -11.93 -3.89
N ALA A 235 -2.55 -11.92 -4.56
CA ALA A 235 -2.77 -11.07 -5.74
C ALA A 235 -2.68 -9.58 -5.38
N SER A 236 -3.32 -9.17 -4.26
CA SER A 236 -3.27 -7.79 -3.78
C SER A 236 -1.85 -7.36 -3.42
N ALA A 237 -1.11 -8.18 -2.68
CA ALA A 237 0.29 -7.93 -2.35
C ALA A 237 1.17 -7.82 -3.61
N THR A 238 0.92 -8.63 -4.64
CA THR A 238 1.67 -8.56 -5.90
C THR A 238 1.42 -7.24 -6.64
N VAL A 239 0.16 -6.80 -6.72
CA VAL A 239 -0.18 -5.50 -7.34
C VAL A 239 0.47 -4.35 -6.56
N GLN A 240 0.38 -4.39 -5.24
CA GLN A 240 0.98 -3.39 -4.35
C GLN A 240 2.52 -3.36 -4.48
N PHE A 241 3.16 -4.51 -4.63
CA PHE A 241 4.60 -4.61 -4.91
C PHE A 241 4.97 -3.92 -6.22
N VAL A 242 4.23 -4.17 -7.30
CA VAL A 242 4.51 -3.54 -8.60
C VAL A 242 4.32 -2.03 -8.55
N ILE A 243 3.22 -1.56 -7.94
CA ILE A 243 2.94 -0.12 -7.81
C ILE A 243 4.00 0.56 -6.95
N SER A 244 4.30 0.01 -5.77
CA SER A 244 5.30 0.57 -4.87
C SER A 244 6.71 0.54 -5.47
N ALA A 245 7.09 -0.53 -6.18
CA ALA A 245 8.36 -0.61 -6.90
C ALA A 245 8.47 0.46 -7.99
N LEU A 246 7.40 0.67 -8.78
CA LEU A 246 7.39 1.70 -9.82
C LEU A 246 7.54 3.10 -9.23
N VAL A 247 6.80 3.41 -8.17
CA VAL A 247 6.93 4.69 -7.47
C VAL A 247 8.33 4.85 -6.87
N LEU A 248 8.90 3.79 -6.31
CA LEU A 248 10.25 3.80 -5.74
C LEU A 248 11.32 4.03 -6.82
N VAL A 249 11.16 3.47 -8.03
CA VAL A 249 12.05 3.75 -9.18
C VAL A 249 11.99 5.23 -9.58
N ILE A 250 10.79 5.82 -9.65
CA ILE A 250 10.63 7.26 -9.91
C ILE A 250 11.35 8.08 -8.82
N ALA A 251 11.18 7.68 -7.56
CA ALA A 251 11.78 8.39 -6.45
C ALA A 251 13.32 8.26 -6.39
N PHE A 252 13.87 7.08 -6.73
CA PHE A 252 15.30 6.91 -6.95
C PHE A 252 15.80 7.76 -8.12
N GLY A 253 15.00 7.93 -9.18
CA GLY A 253 15.28 8.88 -10.26
C GLY A 253 15.35 10.33 -9.74
N GLY A 254 14.43 10.72 -8.87
CA GLY A 254 14.47 12.03 -8.18
C GLY A 254 15.72 12.20 -7.31
N ALA A 255 16.08 11.19 -6.51
CA ALA A 255 17.29 11.19 -5.70
C ALA A 255 18.56 11.24 -6.56
N PHE A 256 18.57 10.55 -7.71
CA PHE A 256 19.67 10.58 -8.67
C PHE A 256 19.84 11.97 -9.27
N VAL A 257 18.74 12.64 -9.65
CA VAL A 257 18.81 14.04 -10.08
C VAL A 257 19.34 14.92 -8.95
N ASN A 258 18.85 14.74 -7.71
CA ASN A 258 19.33 15.51 -6.57
C ASN A 258 20.84 15.34 -6.35
N PHE A 259 21.33 14.11 -6.47
CA PHE A 259 22.76 13.80 -6.32
C PHE A 259 23.63 14.62 -7.28
N TRP A 260 23.23 14.69 -8.55
CA TRP A 260 23.97 15.47 -9.56
C TRP A 260 23.82 16.98 -9.40
N LEU A 261 22.71 17.46 -8.81
CA LEU A 261 22.54 18.88 -8.45
C LEU A 261 23.53 19.30 -7.35
N ILE A 262 23.75 18.43 -6.36
CA ILE A 262 24.60 18.69 -5.19
C ILE A 262 26.09 18.43 -5.49
N ALA A 263 26.42 17.34 -6.20
CA ALA A 263 27.81 16.91 -6.37
C ALA A 263 28.68 17.95 -7.10
N ARG A 264 28.12 18.64 -8.11
CA ARG A 264 28.83 19.65 -8.91
C ARG A 264 29.32 20.87 -8.09
N PRO A 265 28.46 21.58 -7.34
CA PRO A 265 28.94 22.67 -6.48
C PRO A 265 29.86 22.14 -5.37
N MET A 266 29.60 20.94 -4.82
CA MET A 266 30.46 20.35 -3.79
C MET A 266 31.88 20.02 -4.29
N SER A 267 32.05 19.63 -5.56
CA SER A 267 33.39 19.44 -6.13
C SER A 267 34.20 20.73 -6.20
N ALA A 268 33.56 21.90 -6.28
CA ALA A 268 34.28 23.17 -6.20
C ALA A 268 34.67 23.55 -4.77
N MET A 269 33.86 23.21 -3.76
CA MET A 269 34.10 23.58 -2.36
C MET A 269 35.02 22.61 -1.61
N VAL A 270 34.89 21.32 -1.89
CA VAL A 270 35.56 20.24 -1.15
C VAL A 270 36.79 19.72 -1.91
N GLY A 271 37.03 20.21 -3.13
CA GLY A 271 38.19 19.82 -3.96
C GLY A 271 37.86 18.65 -4.89
N GLY A 272 37.47 18.96 -6.12
CA GLY A 272 36.97 18.03 -7.14
C GLY A 272 38.00 17.10 -7.76
N GLY A 273 39.18 16.98 -7.14
CA GLY A 273 40.24 16.05 -7.51
C GLY A 273 40.85 15.33 -6.32
N GLU A 274 40.35 15.57 -5.10
CA GLU A 274 40.78 14.82 -3.92
C GLU A 274 39.97 13.53 -3.82
N TYR A 275 40.64 12.43 -4.20
CA TYR A 275 40.14 11.07 -4.06
C TYR A 275 40.49 10.56 -2.66
N ILE A 276 39.47 10.27 -1.86
CA ILE A 276 39.68 9.85 -0.46
C ILE A 276 39.92 8.34 -0.37
N VAL A 277 39.15 7.54 -1.11
CA VAL A 277 39.23 6.06 -1.12
C VAL A 277 39.02 5.54 -2.54
N GLY A 278 40.12 5.14 -3.20
CA GLY A 278 40.08 4.64 -4.59
C GLY A 278 39.63 5.71 -5.59
N ASP A 279 38.82 5.32 -6.58
CA ASP A 279 38.30 6.21 -7.66
C ASP A 279 37.09 7.07 -7.24
N LEU A 280 36.77 7.18 -5.94
CA LEU A 280 35.64 7.99 -5.46
C LEU A 280 36.08 9.41 -5.08
N GLU A 281 35.58 10.41 -5.82
CA GLU A 281 35.75 11.83 -5.49
C GLU A 281 35.09 12.21 -4.15
N ALA A 282 35.74 13.08 -3.37
CA ALA A 282 35.18 13.64 -2.14
C ALA A 282 33.79 14.29 -2.34
N SER A 283 33.57 14.90 -3.50
CA SER A 283 32.31 15.53 -3.93
C SER A 283 31.12 14.54 -3.91
N HIS A 284 31.33 13.34 -4.43
CA HIS A 284 30.33 12.28 -4.51
C HIS A 284 29.97 11.75 -3.13
N ILE A 285 30.96 11.56 -2.26
CA ILE A 285 30.73 11.11 -0.88
C ILE A 285 29.91 12.15 -0.12
N ALA A 286 30.27 13.43 -0.24
CA ALA A 286 29.55 14.50 0.45
C ALA A 286 28.09 14.64 -0.03
N ALA A 287 27.85 14.56 -1.33
CA ALA A 287 26.49 14.58 -1.89
C ALA A 287 25.66 13.38 -1.41
N LEU A 288 26.26 12.17 -1.38
CA LEU A 288 25.59 10.98 -0.87
C LEU A 288 25.22 11.10 0.61
N VAL A 289 26.12 11.65 1.44
CA VAL A 289 25.87 11.86 2.88
C VAL A 289 24.69 12.81 3.10
N ILE A 290 24.61 13.91 2.35
CA ILE A 290 23.48 14.85 2.43
C ILE A 290 22.17 14.11 2.12
N ILE A 291 22.09 13.43 0.98
CA ILE A 291 20.89 12.69 0.56
C ILE A 291 20.52 11.60 1.57
N LEU A 292 21.49 10.87 2.13
CA LEU A 292 21.22 9.84 3.13
C LEU A 292 20.67 10.43 4.42
N VAL A 293 21.21 11.56 4.88
CA VAL A 293 20.69 12.26 6.06
C VAL A 293 19.28 12.77 5.79
N GLU A 294 19.01 13.34 4.62
CA GLU A 294 17.67 13.79 4.22
C GLU A 294 16.67 12.64 4.15
N ALA A 295 17.02 11.55 3.46
CA ALA A 295 16.16 10.37 3.37
C ALA A 295 15.87 9.80 4.77
N THR A 296 16.86 9.78 5.66
CA THR A 296 16.71 9.29 7.04
C THR A 296 15.81 10.22 7.86
N MET A 297 16.02 11.54 7.80
CA MET A 297 15.18 12.50 8.51
C MET A 297 13.76 12.54 7.94
N GLY A 298 13.61 12.38 6.63
CA GLY A 298 12.33 12.24 5.95
C GLY A 298 11.56 11.01 6.38
N LEU A 299 12.23 9.87 6.50
CA LEU A 299 11.65 8.64 7.03
C LEU A 299 11.16 8.82 8.46
N PHE A 300 11.97 9.44 9.33
CA PHE A 300 11.56 9.74 10.71
C PHE A 300 10.39 10.71 10.77
N LEU A 301 10.35 11.70 9.89
CA LEU A 301 9.23 12.64 9.79
C LEU A 301 7.93 11.89 9.47
N MET A 302 7.95 11.02 8.45
CA MET A 302 6.78 10.21 8.05
C MET A 302 6.32 9.25 9.16
N GLU A 303 7.26 8.65 9.88
CA GLU A 303 6.96 7.76 11.01
C GLU A 303 6.34 8.53 12.18
N THR A 304 6.85 9.73 12.52
CA THR A 304 6.28 10.55 13.60
C THR A 304 4.89 11.08 13.28
N LEU A 305 4.59 11.30 11.99
CA LEU A 305 3.28 11.68 11.48
C LEU A 305 2.31 10.50 11.41
N ARG A 306 2.77 9.26 11.65
CA ARG A 306 1.99 8.01 11.51
C ARG A 306 1.47 7.78 10.10
N PHE A 307 2.17 8.32 9.11
CA PHE A 307 1.93 7.92 7.72
C PHE A 307 2.59 6.58 7.42
N THR A 308 3.75 6.31 8.03
CA THR A 308 4.45 5.03 7.94
C THR A 308 4.52 4.29 9.27
N HIS A 309 4.62 2.96 9.22
CA HIS A 309 4.75 2.05 10.36
C HIS A 309 5.98 1.15 10.24
N LEU A 310 7.12 1.73 9.86
CA LEU A 310 8.37 0.98 9.73
C LEU A 310 9.04 0.72 11.07
N PHE A 311 8.77 1.56 12.09
CA PHE A 311 9.37 1.49 13.40
C PHE A 311 8.31 1.47 14.51
N PRO A 312 7.80 0.28 14.89
CA PRO A 312 6.74 0.13 15.90
C PRO A 312 7.04 0.81 17.24
N ARG A 313 8.32 0.99 17.58
CA ARG A 313 8.75 1.69 18.81
C ARG A 313 8.40 3.17 18.82
N ILE A 314 8.39 3.84 17.67
CA ILE A 314 8.09 5.29 17.57
C ILE A 314 6.60 5.55 17.83
N HIS A 315 5.74 4.59 17.49
CA HIS A 315 4.29 4.65 17.72
C HIS A 315 3.93 4.69 19.21
N ASN A 316 4.71 3.98 20.03
CA ASN A 316 4.51 3.86 21.48
C ASN A 316 5.16 5.00 22.29
N LEU A 317 5.79 5.98 21.64
CA LEU A 317 6.39 7.12 22.33
C LEU A 317 5.32 8.07 22.88
N PRO A 318 5.54 8.69 24.05
CA PRO A 318 4.64 9.69 24.59
C PRO A 318 4.54 10.89 23.63
N ASP A 319 3.34 11.49 23.52
CA ASP A 319 3.04 12.54 22.53
C ASP A 319 4.01 13.72 22.55
N ARG A 320 4.53 14.08 23.72
CA ARG A 320 5.53 15.15 23.87
C ARG A 320 6.84 14.83 23.15
N MET A 321 7.33 13.60 23.28
CA MET A 321 8.57 13.17 22.63
C MET A 321 8.36 13.07 21.12
N ARG A 322 7.22 12.52 20.68
CA ARG A 322 6.87 12.43 19.25
C ARG A 322 6.83 13.82 18.60
N ARG A 323 6.19 14.80 19.24
CA ARG A 323 6.13 16.17 18.73
C ARG A 323 7.51 16.83 18.67
N ARG A 324 8.38 16.60 19.65
CA ARG A 324 9.77 17.08 19.62
C ARG A 324 10.54 16.47 18.46
N MET A 325 10.45 15.16 18.28
CA MET A 325 11.12 14.45 17.20
C MET A 325 10.65 14.94 15.82
N LEU A 326 9.35 15.18 15.65
CA LEU A 326 8.78 15.78 14.44
C LEU A 326 9.42 17.14 14.15
N TRP A 327 9.46 18.04 15.14
CA TRP A 327 10.08 19.36 14.96
C TRP A 327 11.58 19.27 14.67
N VAL A 328 12.30 18.38 15.34
CA VAL A 328 13.75 18.17 15.10
C VAL A 328 14.00 17.68 13.68
N ALA A 329 13.30 16.64 13.23
CA ALA A 329 13.45 16.09 11.88
C ALA A 329 13.08 17.14 10.80
N PHE A 330 11.97 17.86 11.01
CA PHE A 330 11.55 18.93 10.12
C PHE A 330 12.57 20.08 10.06
N SER A 331 13.11 20.52 11.20
CA SER A 331 14.13 21.56 11.25
C SER A 331 15.42 21.15 10.53
N ILE A 332 15.86 19.90 10.68
CA ILE A 332 17.05 19.40 9.96
C ILE A 332 16.80 19.39 8.45
N LEU A 333 15.64 18.86 7.99
CA LEU A 333 15.27 18.88 6.57
C LEU A 333 15.19 20.30 6.01
N PHE A 334 14.62 21.23 6.77
CA PHE A 334 14.51 22.63 6.36
C PHE A 334 15.88 23.30 6.23
N ILE A 335 16.81 23.02 7.15
CA ILE A 335 18.19 23.50 7.07
C ILE A 335 18.90 22.91 5.85
N LEU A 336 18.78 21.60 5.61
CA LEU A 336 19.39 20.93 4.45
C LEU A 336 18.83 21.46 3.13
N ALA A 337 17.51 21.66 3.02
CA ALA A 337 16.89 22.32 1.87
C ALA A 337 17.44 23.75 1.66
N GLY A 338 17.71 24.49 2.74
CA GLY A 338 18.38 25.79 2.67
C GLY A 338 19.81 25.69 2.13
N VAL A 339 20.57 24.68 2.54
CA VAL A 339 21.91 24.38 2.03
C VAL A 339 21.86 24.02 0.54
N GLU A 340 20.89 23.20 0.11
CA GLU A 340 20.72 22.85 -1.31
C GLU A 340 20.38 24.06 -2.19
N VAL A 341 19.55 24.98 -1.69
CA VAL A 341 19.29 26.26 -2.38
C VAL A 341 20.58 27.07 -2.55
N ALA A 342 21.41 27.14 -1.51
CA ALA A 342 22.69 27.84 -1.58
C ALA A 342 23.65 27.17 -2.58
N LEU A 343 23.72 25.83 -2.57
CA LEU A 343 24.50 25.05 -3.53
C LEU A 343 24.01 25.23 -4.97
N ALA A 344 22.70 25.33 -5.19
CA ALA A 344 22.11 25.60 -6.50
C ALA A 344 22.53 26.98 -7.05
N VAL A 345 22.54 28.01 -6.20
CA VAL A 345 23.06 29.34 -6.58
C VAL A 345 24.55 29.27 -6.91
N MET A 346 25.33 28.54 -6.11
CA MET A 346 26.76 28.41 -6.34
C MET A 346 27.07 27.65 -7.63
N ARG A 347 26.27 26.64 -7.98
CA ARG A 347 26.37 25.92 -9.25
C ARG A 347 26.26 26.86 -10.45
N ASP A 348 25.32 27.80 -10.43
CA ASP A 348 25.17 28.78 -11.50
C ASP A 348 26.39 29.70 -11.62
N GLN A 349 26.92 30.18 -10.49
CA GLN A 349 28.13 31.00 -10.46
C GLN A 349 29.35 30.25 -11.04
N ILE A 350 29.50 28.96 -10.71
CA ILE A 350 30.58 28.11 -11.23
C ILE A 350 30.43 27.94 -12.75
N ILE A 351 29.24 27.65 -13.25
CA ILE A 351 28.99 27.49 -14.69
C ILE A 351 29.25 28.80 -15.43
N ALA A 352 28.83 29.94 -14.88
CA ALA A 352 29.10 31.26 -15.45
C ALA A 352 30.62 31.54 -15.54
N ALA A 353 31.38 31.20 -14.50
CA ALA A 353 32.83 31.33 -14.49
C ALA A 353 33.52 30.42 -15.52
N ASP A 354 33.10 29.16 -15.65
CA ASP A 354 33.63 28.21 -16.64
C ASP A 354 33.42 28.69 -18.08
N ILE A 355 32.23 29.24 -18.37
CA ILE A 355 31.93 29.77 -19.71
C ILE A 355 32.79 31.02 -19.97
N ALA A 356 32.97 31.90 -18.98
CA ALA A 356 33.83 33.08 -19.12
C ALA A 356 35.30 32.68 -19.40
N LEU A 357 35.82 31.67 -18.70
CA LEU A 357 37.17 31.15 -18.89
C LEU A 357 37.35 30.53 -20.29
N LYS A 358 36.39 29.71 -20.74
CA LYS A 358 36.42 29.10 -22.08
C LYS A 358 36.36 30.16 -23.19
N ARG A 359 35.63 31.25 -23.00
CA ARG A 359 35.61 32.40 -23.93
C ARG A 359 36.96 33.11 -23.96
N GLY A 360 37.60 33.31 -22.81
CA GLY A 360 38.92 33.94 -22.72
C GLY A 360 40.05 33.11 -23.34
N LEU A 361 39.97 31.78 -23.25
CA LEU A 361 40.96 30.85 -23.82
C LEU A 361 40.71 30.50 -25.29
N GLY A 362 39.47 30.61 -25.77
CA GLY A 362 39.06 30.23 -27.12
C GLY A 362 39.35 31.26 -28.23
N GLY A 363 39.87 32.44 -27.89
CA GLY A 363 40.44 33.39 -28.86
C GLY A 363 39.55 33.78 -30.07
N GLY A 364 38.22 33.83 -29.92
CA GLY A 364 37.31 34.08 -31.02
C GLY A 364 36.19 35.06 -30.68
N GLU A 365 36.28 36.28 -31.24
CA GLU A 365 35.15 37.17 -31.47
C GLU A 365 34.15 36.50 -32.43
N ILE A 366 33.18 35.74 -31.92
CA ILE A 366 31.97 35.39 -32.69
C ILE A 366 30.73 35.51 -31.80
N VAL A 367 29.99 36.59 -32.09
CA VAL A 367 28.55 36.86 -31.87
C VAL A 367 28.13 37.37 -30.48
N ALA A 368 28.11 38.71 -30.42
CA ALA A 368 27.26 39.53 -29.57
C ALA A 368 25.77 39.30 -29.87
N ALA A 369 25.16 38.27 -29.28
CA ALA A 369 23.71 38.07 -29.24
C ALA A 369 23.22 37.39 -27.94
N VAL A 370 23.72 37.82 -26.77
CA VAL A 370 23.29 37.26 -25.46
C VAL A 370 22.99 38.35 -24.41
N VAL A 371 22.92 39.63 -24.79
CA VAL A 371 22.50 40.69 -23.85
C VAL A 371 20.98 40.73 -23.68
N GLU A 372 20.20 40.27 -24.66
CA GLU A 372 18.72 40.17 -24.55
C GLU A 372 18.22 38.93 -23.79
N THR A 373 19.07 37.97 -23.43
CA THR A 373 18.69 36.75 -22.69
C THR A 373 19.07 36.79 -21.21
N ALA A 374 19.36 37.97 -20.64
CA ALA A 374 19.66 38.13 -19.21
C ALA A 374 18.50 37.70 -18.29
N TRP A 375 17.24 37.81 -18.75
CA TRP A 375 16.08 37.27 -18.04
C TRP A 375 15.89 35.77 -18.27
N VAL A 376 16.14 35.29 -19.50
CA VAL A 376 16.02 33.87 -19.87
C VAL A 376 17.05 33.01 -19.13
N ASN A 377 18.25 33.55 -18.86
CA ASN A 377 19.28 32.85 -18.07
C ASN A 377 18.99 32.80 -16.56
N LYS A 378 18.08 33.63 -16.03
CA LYS A 378 17.64 33.55 -14.62
C LYS A 378 16.56 32.50 -14.37
N ILE A 379 15.85 32.08 -15.43
CA ILE A 379 14.79 31.06 -15.35
C ILE A 379 15.37 29.69 -14.91
N PRO A 380 16.50 29.20 -15.46
CA PRO A 380 17.16 27.98 -14.97
C PRO A 380 17.59 28.06 -13.50
N VAL A 381 18.08 29.22 -13.04
CA VAL A 381 18.55 29.41 -11.65
C VAL A 381 17.38 29.34 -10.68
N ALA A 382 16.31 30.08 -10.94
CA ALA A 382 15.10 30.02 -10.12
C ALA A 382 14.51 28.61 -10.11
N GLY A 383 14.49 27.92 -11.26
CA GLY A 383 14.06 26.54 -11.36
C GLY A 383 14.92 25.58 -10.52
N GLN A 384 16.24 25.73 -10.54
CA GLN A 384 17.15 24.90 -9.74
C GLN A 384 17.07 25.19 -8.24
N MET A 385 16.88 26.45 -7.84
CA MET A 385 16.66 26.82 -6.44
C MET A 385 15.35 26.24 -5.91
N ILE A 386 14.26 26.37 -6.67
CA ILE A 386 12.96 25.78 -6.31
C ILE A 386 13.09 24.25 -6.23
N LEU A 387 13.77 23.64 -7.20
CA LEU A 387 13.97 22.20 -7.24
C LEU A 387 14.80 21.72 -6.03
N GLY A 388 15.93 22.36 -5.72
CA GLY A 388 16.75 22.03 -4.54
C GLY A 388 16.05 22.31 -3.21
N PHE A 389 15.10 23.25 -3.16
CA PHE A 389 14.29 23.41 -1.94
C PHE A 389 13.26 22.30 -1.77
N ILE A 390 12.61 21.89 -2.87
CA ILE A 390 11.48 20.95 -2.84
C ILE A 390 11.96 19.49 -2.75
N LEU A 391 13.08 19.15 -3.38
CA LEU A 391 13.56 17.77 -3.48
C LEU A 391 13.76 17.08 -2.12
N PRO A 392 14.36 17.70 -1.08
CA PRO A 392 14.50 17.06 0.23
C PRO A 392 13.16 16.65 0.85
N PHE A 393 12.13 17.49 0.69
CA PHE A 393 10.77 17.16 1.15
C PHE A 393 10.11 16.10 0.26
N ALA A 394 10.34 16.13 -1.05
CA ALA A 394 9.87 15.11 -1.96
C ALA A 394 10.48 13.73 -1.64
N LEU A 395 11.79 13.70 -1.30
CA LEU A 395 12.50 12.50 -0.86
C LEU A 395 11.97 11.97 0.48
N ALA A 396 11.48 12.84 1.36
CA ALA A 396 10.83 12.38 2.60
C ALA A 396 9.60 11.51 2.33
N PHE A 397 8.85 11.77 1.26
CA PHE A 397 7.69 10.95 0.89
C PHE A 397 8.03 9.55 0.40
N ILE A 398 9.32 9.25 0.14
CA ILE A 398 9.79 7.89 -0.19
C ILE A 398 9.43 6.89 0.89
N GLY A 399 9.29 7.32 2.15
CA GLY A 399 8.90 6.44 3.25
C GLY A 399 7.60 5.65 2.97
N ILE A 400 6.62 6.29 2.32
CA ILE A 400 5.31 5.68 2.04
C ILE A 400 5.42 4.49 1.06
N PRO A 401 5.89 4.67 -0.19
CA PRO A 401 6.06 3.55 -1.11
C PRO A 401 7.11 2.55 -0.60
N LEU A 402 8.13 2.98 0.15
CA LEU A 402 9.12 2.08 0.74
C LEU A 402 8.49 1.12 1.75
N GLU A 403 7.58 1.58 2.59
CA GLU A 403 6.84 0.73 3.52
C GLU A 403 6.01 -0.32 2.79
N TYR A 404 5.19 0.11 1.83
CA TYR A 404 4.38 -0.79 1.02
C TYR A 404 5.27 -1.78 0.25
N PHE A 405 6.42 -1.33 -0.25
CA PHE A 405 7.39 -2.18 -0.91
C PHE A 405 7.94 -3.23 0.06
N ILE A 406 8.36 -2.87 1.27
CA ILE A 406 8.92 -3.83 2.23
C ILE A 406 7.90 -4.92 2.60
N TYR A 407 6.66 -4.54 2.90
CA TYR A 407 5.61 -5.49 3.27
C TYR A 407 5.24 -6.42 2.11
N SER A 408 4.98 -5.85 0.93
CA SER A 408 4.60 -6.63 -0.25
C SER A 408 5.76 -7.45 -0.82
N ALA A 409 7.00 -6.93 -0.77
CA ALA A 409 8.21 -7.63 -1.20
C ALA A 409 8.44 -8.89 -0.38
N ARG A 410 8.16 -8.88 0.93
CA ARG A 410 8.27 -10.10 1.75
C ARG A 410 7.39 -11.22 1.21
N THR A 411 6.16 -10.92 0.82
CA THR A 411 5.22 -11.90 0.26
C THR A 411 5.67 -12.37 -1.12
N VAL A 412 6.01 -11.43 -2.02
CA VAL A 412 6.42 -11.74 -3.40
C VAL A 412 7.76 -12.48 -3.44
N LEU A 413 8.77 -12.00 -2.73
CA LEU A 413 10.08 -12.66 -2.61
C LEU A 413 9.97 -13.99 -1.89
N GLY A 414 9.06 -14.12 -0.91
CA GLY A 414 8.75 -15.40 -0.27
C GLY A 414 8.23 -16.44 -1.27
N GLY A 415 7.27 -16.04 -2.13
CA GLY A 415 6.79 -16.89 -3.22
C GLY A 415 7.88 -17.23 -4.24
N LEU A 416 8.71 -16.25 -4.61
CA LEU A 416 9.84 -16.46 -5.52
C LEU A 416 10.90 -17.40 -4.93
N LEU A 417 11.20 -17.28 -3.64
CA LEU A 417 12.12 -18.18 -2.93
C LEU A 417 11.62 -19.63 -2.96
N VAL A 418 10.31 -19.85 -2.77
CA VAL A 418 9.70 -21.19 -2.91
C VAL A 418 9.92 -21.73 -4.33
N LEU A 419 9.68 -20.91 -5.37
CA LEU A 419 9.90 -21.31 -6.76
C LEU A 419 11.37 -21.61 -7.05
N VAL A 420 12.31 -20.82 -6.52
CA VAL A 420 13.75 -21.03 -6.66
C VAL A 420 14.20 -22.33 -5.97
N VAL A 421 13.69 -22.62 -4.78
CA VAL A 421 14.00 -23.87 -4.06
C VAL A 421 13.43 -25.08 -4.81
N LEU A 422 12.21 -24.97 -5.35
CA LEU A 422 11.60 -26.02 -6.17
C LEU A 422 12.35 -26.25 -7.49
N SER A 423 12.73 -25.18 -8.19
CA SER A 423 13.47 -25.27 -9.44
C SER A 423 14.86 -25.86 -9.22
N LEU A 424 15.54 -25.45 -8.14
CA LEU A 424 16.81 -26.07 -7.73
C LEU A 424 16.64 -27.55 -7.43
N GLY A 425 15.59 -27.94 -6.69
CA GLY A 425 15.26 -29.34 -6.44
C GLY A 425 15.01 -30.14 -7.73
N PHE A 426 14.32 -29.55 -8.69
CA PHE A 426 14.13 -30.14 -10.03
C PHE A 426 15.45 -30.32 -10.77
N VAL A 427 16.33 -29.30 -10.78
CA VAL A 427 17.66 -29.36 -11.40
C VAL A 427 18.51 -30.46 -10.75
N LEU A 428 18.53 -30.57 -9.42
CA LEU A 428 19.25 -31.66 -8.75
C LEU A 428 18.72 -33.03 -9.16
N ARG A 429 17.39 -33.19 -9.26
CA ARG A 429 16.78 -34.45 -9.70
C ARG A 429 17.13 -34.79 -11.15
N LEU A 430 17.14 -33.79 -12.04
CA LEU A 430 17.52 -33.94 -13.44
C LEU A 430 19.00 -34.33 -13.55
N THR A 431 19.89 -33.59 -12.89
CA THR A 431 21.33 -33.87 -12.87
C THR A 431 21.59 -35.25 -12.30
N GLY A 432 20.91 -35.65 -11.22
CA GLY A 432 21.04 -36.99 -10.66
C GLY A 432 20.65 -38.10 -11.64
N ASN A 433 19.61 -37.90 -12.45
CA ASN A 433 19.27 -38.83 -13.52
C ASN A 433 20.36 -38.87 -14.60
N VAL A 434 20.81 -37.69 -15.07
CA VAL A 434 21.86 -37.58 -16.09
C VAL A 434 23.15 -38.27 -15.64
N THR A 435 23.59 -38.05 -14.41
CA THR A 435 24.75 -38.73 -13.81
C THR A 435 24.63 -40.25 -13.86
N ARG A 436 23.43 -40.80 -13.61
CA ARG A 436 23.18 -42.25 -13.68
C ARG A 436 23.23 -42.80 -15.11
N HIS A 437 22.85 -41.99 -16.09
CA HIS A 437 22.96 -42.34 -17.51
C HIS A 437 24.40 -42.20 -18.01
N LEU A 438 25.11 -41.14 -17.62
CA LEU A 438 26.52 -40.92 -17.92
C LEU A 438 27.40 -42.03 -17.36
N GLY A 439 27.14 -42.49 -16.13
CA GLY A 439 27.86 -43.64 -15.57
C GLY A 439 27.70 -44.92 -16.40
N ARG A 440 26.50 -45.17 -16.93
CA ARG A 440 26.25 -46.30 -17.85
C ARG A 440 26.93 -46.10 -19.21
N ALA A 441 26.87 -44.88 -19.75
CA ALA A 441 27.52 -44.54 -21.02
C ALA A 441 29.05 -44.63 -20.94
N LEU A 442 29.65 -44.23 -19.81
CA LEU A 442 31.09 -44.37 -19.56
C LEU A 442 31.52 -45.82 -19.54
N VAL A 443 30.72 -46.71 -18.93
CA VAL A 443 30.97 -48.15 -18.99
C VAL A 443 30.90 -48.68 -20.42
N MET A 444 29.91 -48.26 -21.21
CA MET A 444 29.82 -48.64 -22.63
C MET A 444 30.98 -48.09 -23.47
N ALA A 445 31.41 -46.85 -23.23
CA ALA A 445 32.54 -46.24 -23.92
C ALA A 445 33.86 -46.93 -23.55
N TYR A 446 34.02 -47.30 -22.29
CA TYR A 446 35.17 -48.09 -21.83
C TYR A 446 35.21 -49.48 -22.47
N ASP A 447 34.06 -50.18 -22.52
CA ASP A 447 33.94 -51.46 -23.23
C ASP A 447 34.24 -51.31 -24.75
N ALA A 448 33.91 -50.17 -25.37
CA ALA A 448 34.22 -49.89 -26.78
C ALA A 448 35.72 -49.71 -27.05
N VAL A 449 36.48 -49.11 -26.11
CA VAL A 449 37.95 -48.99 -26.22
C VAL A 449 38.65 -50.35 -26.13
N ILE A 450 38.07 -51.28 -25.37
CA ILE A 450 38.61 -52.63 -25.15
C ILE A 450 38.03 -53.65 -26.15
N PHE A 451 37.36 -53.19 -27.20
CA PHE A 451 36.60 -54.03 -28.13
C PHE A 451 37.42 -55.14 -28.82
N LEU A 452 38.68 -54.87 -29.19
CA LEU A 452 39.57 -55.82 -29.87
C LEU A 452 39.80 -57.13 -29.08
N PRO A 453 40.31 -57.09 -27.83
CA PRO A 453 40.49 -58.29 -27.01
C PRO A 453 39.14 -58.92 -26.61
N LEU A 454 38.07 -58.13 -26.48
CA LEU A 454 36.72 -58.62 -26.19
C LEU A 454 36.14 -59.48 -27.34
N MET A 455 36.42 -59.12 -28.60
CA MET A 455 36.04 -59.95 -29.75
C MET A 455 36.79 -61.28 -29.77
N ILE A 456 38.09 -61.27 -29.47
CA ILE A 456 38.92 -62.48 -29.42
C ILE A 456 38.42 -63.40 -28.30
N GLU A 457 38.15 -62.87 -27.11
CA GLU A 457 37.58 -63.62 -26.00
C GLU A 457 36.21 -64.24 -26.35
N ARG A 458 35.31 -63.46 -26.96
CA ARG A 458 33.98 -63.95 -27.39
C ARG A 458 34.06 -65.02 -28.47
N ALA A 459 34.96 -64.86 -29.45
CA ALA A 459 35.19 -65.86 -30.48
C ALA A 459 35.72 -67.16 -29.88
N VAL A 460 36.66 -67.09 -28.94
CA VAL A 460 37.22 -68.26 -28.23
C VAL A 460 36.17 -68.94 -27.33
N LEU A 461 35.29 -68.17 -26.68
CA LEU A 461 34.20 -68.71 -25.87
C LEU A 461 33.10 -69.39 -26.72
N MET A 462 32.78 -68.84 -27.90
CA MET A 462 31.88 -69.48 -28.87
C MET A 462 32.46 -70.79 -29.42
N LEU A 463 33.77 -70.83 -29.68
CA LEU A 463 34.49 -72.05 -30.08
C LEU A 463 34.55 -73.12 -28.97
N ARG A 464 34.47 -72.72 -27.69
CA ARG A 464 34.47 -73.63 -26.53
C ARG A 464 33.08 -74.13 -26.10
N GLY A 465 32.03 -73.85 -26.87
CA GLY A 465 30.69 -74.44 -26.68
C GLY A 465 29.99 -74.09 -25.36
N ARG A 466 30.42 -73.04 -24.64
CA ARG A 466 29.66 -72.53 -23.50
C ARG A 466 28.63 -71.53 -23.99
N PRO A 467 27.32 -71.74 -23.71
CA PRO A 467 26.31 -70.79 -24.13
C PRO A 467 26.56 -69.46 -23.42
N VAL A 468 26.82 -68.42 -24.23
CA VAL A 468 26.78 -67.04 -23.76
C VAL A 468 25.33 -66.78 -23.39
N ALA A 469 25.04 -66.65 -22.08
CA ALA A 469 23.71 -66.28 -21.61
C ALA A 469 23.30 -64.99 -22.30
N SER A 470 22.35 -65.09 -23.23
CA SER A 470 21.85 -63.96 -23.98
C SER A 470 21.10 -63.03 -23.03
N VAL A 471 21.24 -61.73 -23.29
CA VAL A 471 20.59 -60.64 -22.56
C VAL A 471 19.04 -60.78 -22.55
N SER A 472 18.46 -61.69 -23.35
CA SER A 472 17.04 -62.04 -23.35
C SER A 472 16.55 -62.78 -22.11
N ASP A 473 17.41 -63.54 -21.42
CA ASP A 473 16.97 -64.40 -20.30
C ASP A 473 16.90 -63.65 -18.97
N ALA A 474 17.73 -62.61 -18.79
CA ALA A 474 17.59 -61.68 -17.68
C ALA A 474 16.33 -60.81 -17.79
N ALA A 475 15.84 -60.55 -19.01
CA ALA A 475 14.59 -59.82 -19.25
C ALA A 475 13.34 -60.68 -18.98
N ARG A 476 13.44 -62.02 -19.04
CA ARG A 476 12.34 -62.95 -18.68
C ARG A 476 12.21 -63.15 -17.17
N LEU A 477 13.30 -63.08 -16.40
CA LEU A 477 13.26 -63.13 -14.93
C LEU A 477 12.85 -61.81 -14.26
N ALA A 478 12.81 -60.69 -15.00
CA ALA A 478 12.30 -59.41 -14.52
C ALA A 478 10.80 -59.20 -14.81
N LYS A 479 10.12 -60.19 -15.40
CA LYS A 479 8.73 -60.09 -15.85
C LYS A 479 7.88 -61.24 -15.29
N THR A 480 7.90 -61.43 -13.97
CA THR A 480 6.77 -62.03 -13.24
C THR A 480 5.74 -60.94 -12.94
N PRO A 481 4.46 -61.11 -13.36
CA PRO A 481 3.37 -60.25 -12.94
C PRO A 481 2.61 -60.88 -11.77
N GLU A 482 2.74 -60.34 -10.56
CA GLU A 482 1.74 -60.45 -9.48
C GLU A 482 1.80 -59.11 -8.71
N THR A 483 0.82 -58.21 -8.80
CA THR A 483 -0.51 -58.21 -8.15
C THR A 483 -0.50 -58.65 -6.69
N LEU A 484 -0.86 -57.69 -5.84
CA LEU A 484 -1.57 -57.75 -4.54
C LEU A 484 -0.77 -57.29 -3.31
N LEU A 485 -1.31 -56.18 -2.75
CA LEU A 485 -1.05 -55.46 -1.49
C LEU A 485 0.07 -54.41 -1.48
#